data_AF-A0A2D6MFB3-F1
#
_entry.id   AF-A0A2D6MFB3-F1
#
_cell.length_a   1.000
_cell.length_b   1.000
_cell.length_c   1.000
_cell.angle_alpha   90.00
_cell.angle_beta   90.00
_cell.angle_gamma   90.00
#
_symmetry.space_group_name_H-M   'P 1'
#
loop_
_entity.id
_entity.type
_entity.pdbx_description
1 polymer ?
#
loop_
_entity_poly.entity_id
_entity_poly.type
_entity_poly.pdbx_seq_one_letter_code
_entity_poly.pdbx_strand_id
1 'polypeptide(L)' 'MNIGFIGLGKLGLPCALAIESRGHKVVGYD' A
#
# COMPACT_ATOMS: atom_id res chain seq x y z
N MET A 1 -3.95 5.75 9.61
CA MET A 1 -3.15 6.79 8.92
C MET A 1 -3.46 6.72 7.42
N ASN A 2 -3.38 7.84 6.70
CA ASN A 2 -3.48 7.85 5.24
C ASN A 2 -2.09 7.64 4.65
N ILE A 3 -1.91 6.62 3.81
CA ILE A 3 -0.60 6.21 3.29
C ILE A 3 -0.67 6.15 1.77
N GLY A 4 0.22 6.91 1.11
CA GLY A 4 0.43 6.84 -0.33
C GLY A 4 1.56 5.86 -0.66
N PHE A 5 1.33 4.95 -1.60
CA PHE A 5 2.32 3.96 -2.04
C PHE A 5 2.63 4.19 -3.52
N ILE A 6 3.88 4.52 -3.86
CA ILE A 6 4.31 4.74 -5.24
C ILE A 6 5.16 3.55 -5.68
N GLY A 7 4.75 2.87 -6.75
CA GLY A 7 5.35 1.62 -7.21
C GLY A 7 4.62 0.41 -6.65
N LEU A 8 3.77 -0.23 -7.45
CA LEU A 8 2.93 -1.40 -7.10
C LEU A 8 3.38 -2.68 -7.82
N GLY A 9 4.67 -2.80 -8.08
CA GLY A 9 5.27 -4.02 -8.60
C GLY A 9 5.23 -5.20 -7.61
N LYS A 10 5.99 -6.24 -7.91
CA LYS A 10 6.01 -7.51 -7.14
C LYS A 10 6.17 -7.35 -5.62
N LEU A 11 6.92 -6.35 -5.17
CA LEU A 11 7.08 -6.04 -3.74
C LEU A 11 6.11 -4.97 -3.25
N GLY A 12 5.83 -3.97 -4.08
CA GLY A 12 5.07 -2.79 -3.67
C GLY A 12 3.62 -3.10 -3.33
N LEU A 13 2.95 -3.89 -4.18
CA LEU A 13 1.56 -4.28 -3.95
C LEU A 13 1.36 -5.11 -2.66
N PRO A 14 2.11 -6.20 -2.40
CA PRO A 14 1.92 -6.96 -1.16
C PRO A 14 2.28 -6.14 0.09
N CYS A 15 3.27 -5.23 0.02
CA CYS A 15 3.54 -4.30 1.11
C CYS A 15 2.37 -3.34 1.37
N ALA A 16 1.80 -2.74 0.32
CA ALA A 16 0.65 -1.85 0.44
C ALA A 16 -0.57 -2.56 1.08
N LEU A 17 -0.84 -3.81 0.67
CA LEU A 17 -1.93 -4.62 1.22
C LEU A 17 -1.70 -5.05 2.66
N ALA A 18 -0.46 -5.39 3.03
CA ALA A 18 -0.12 -5.71 4.43
C ALA A 18 -0.30 -4.51 5.36
N ILE A 19 -0.10 -3.30 4.85
CA ILE A 19 -0.34 -2.05 5.59
C ILE A 19 -1.85 -1.76 5.69
N GLU A 20 -2.59 -1.98 4.61
CA GLU A 20 -4.05 -1.84 4.58
C GLU A 20 -4.73 -2.80 5.56
N SER A 21 -4.27 -4.05 5.62
CA SER A 21 -4.81 -5.08 6.52
C SER A 21 -4.63 -4.76 8.01
N ARG A 22 -3.84 -3.73 8.35
CA ARG A 22 -3.65 -3.21 9.71
C ARG A 22 -4.58 -2.04 10.03
N GLY A 23 -5.57 -1.76 9.17
CA GLY A 23 -6.57 -0.71 9.37
C GLY A 23 -6.08 0.68 8.94
N HIS A 24 -5.11 0.73 8.03
CA HIS A 24 -4.64 1.99 7.46
C HIS A 24 -5.26 2.21 6.08
N LYS A 25 -5.63 3.46 5.78
CA LYS A 25 -6.18 3.79 4.47
C LYS A 25 -5.01 3.97 3.51
N VAL A 26 -4.82 3.01 2.61
CA VAL A 26 -3.74 3.01 1.63
C VAL A 26 -4.28 3.40 0.26
N VAL A 27 -3.55 4.28 -0.43
CA VAL A 27 -3.79 4.60 -1.84
C VAL A 27 -2.50 4.30 -2.60
N GLY A 28 -2.59 3.35 -3.53
CA GLY A 28 -1.47 3.00 -4.40
C GLY A 28 -1.51 3.81 -5.70
N TYR A 29 -0.34 4.22 -6.16
CA TYR A 29 -0.07 4.82 -7.47
C TYR A 29 1.13 4.10 -8.08
N ASP A 30 1.09 3.80 -9.37
CA ASP A 30 2.18 3.14 -10.09
C ASP A 30 2.46 3.91 -11.37
#